data_AF-A0A7S2X893-F1
#
_entry.id   AF-A0A7S2X893-F1
#
_cell.length_a   1.000
_cell.length_b   1.000
_cell.length_c   1.000
_cell.angle_alpha   90.00
_cell.angle_beta   90.00
_cell.angle_gamma   90.00
#
_symmetry.space_group_name_H-M   'P 1'
#
loop_
_entity.id
_entity.type
_entity.pdbx_description
1 polymer ?
#
loop_
_entity_poly.entity_id
_entity_poly.type
_entity_poly.pdbx_seq_one_letter_code
_entity_poly.pdbx_strand_id
1 'polypeptide(L)'
;RAGVWTRHLDLTTSKTELKAMLYGAPTIADIDLDGRLDILIGSRLGYVYRLDAATGSLAKDFPLIMGDIQAPIVVADVVRSEENRNLEIIAADANGNVAAF
;
A
#
# COMPACT_ATOMS: atom_id res chain seq x y z
N ARG A 1 14.20 -18.51 -12.10
CA ARG A 1 14.66 -17.94 -10.82
C ARG A 1 13.44 -17.32 -10.16
N ALA A 2 12.95 -17.92 -9.07
CA ALA A 2 11.91 -17.29 -8.25
C ALA A 2 12.54 -16.11 -7.49
N GLY A 3 11.83 -14.98 -7.38
CA GLY A 3 12.26 -13.84 -6.56
C GLY A 3 12.61 -12.54 -7.29
N VAL A 4 12.49 -12.47 -8.62
CA VAL A 4 12.56 -11.19 -9.36
C VAL A 4 11.32 -11.08 -10.23
N TRP A 5 10.49 -10.09 -9.93
CA TRP A 5 9.24 -9.83 -10.62
C TRP A 5 9.05 -8.32 -10.81
N THR A 6 8.20 -7.96 -11.77
CA THR A 6 7.77 -6.58 -11.99
C THR A 6 6.26 -6.53 -12.05
N ARG A 7 5.65 -5.50 -11.46
CA ARG A 7 4.20 -5.28 -11.52
C ARG A 7 3.92 -3.85 -11.96
N HIS A 8 3.12 -3.69 -13.01
CA HIS A 8 2.50 -2.41 -13.31
C HIS A 8 1.29 -2.24 -12.37
N LEU A 9 1.25 -1.14 -11.64
CA LEU A 9 0.13 -0.79 -10.75
C LEU A 9 -0.82 0.13 -11.49
N ASP A 10 -0.35 1.36 -11.71
CA ASP A 10 -1.06 2.39 -12.45
C ASP A 10 -0.31 2.71 -13.74
N LEU A 11 -1.06 2.99 -14.81
CA LEU A 11 -0.52 3.43 -16.09
C LEU A 11 -1.21 4.73 -16.51
N THR A 12 -0.42 5.77 -16.69
CA THR A 12 -0.87 7.07 -17.22
C THR A 12 0.00 7.47 -18.40
N THR A 13 -0.51 8.38 -19.23
CA THR A 13 0.23 8.88 -20.38
C THR A 13 0.92 10.19 -20.06
N SER A 14 1.85 10.60 -20.90
CA SER A 14 2.48 11.93 -20.79
C SER A 14 1.47 13.09 -20.94
N LYS A 15 0.29 12.83 -21.51
CA LYS A 15 -0.78 13.82 -21.71
C LYS A 15 -1.77 13.88 -20.54
N THR A 16 -1.65 13.00 -19.55
CA THR A 16 -2.56 12.97 -18.40
C THR A 16 -2.13 14.02 -17.37
N GLU A 17 -3.06 14.87 -16.94
CA GLU A 17 -2.83 15.90 -15.89
C GLU A 17 -2.42 15.28 -14.55
N LEU A 18 -3.17 14.26 -14.11
CA LEU A 18 -2.87 13.49 -12.91
C LEU A 18 -2.07 12.23 -13.28
N LYS A 19 -0.78 12.24 -12.95
CA LYS A 19 0.15 11.14 -13.26
C LYS A 19 0.18 10.10 -12.13
N ALA A 20 0.27 8.84 -12.53
CA ALA A 20 0.44 7.66 -11.68
C ALA A 20 1.83 7.57 -11.03
N MET A 21 2.16 8.53 -10.17
CA MET A 21 3.44 8.55 -9.48
C MET A 21 3.34 7.86 -8.13
N LEU A 22 4.40 7.15 -7.76
CA LEU A 22 4.57 6.55 -6.44
C LEU A 22 5.76 7.29 -5.79
N TYR A 23 5.48 8.28 -4.94
CA TYR A 23 6.52 9.11 -4.31
C TYR A 23 7.04 8.51 -3.00
N GLY A 24 6.17 7.85 -2.24
CA GLY A 24 6.52 7.22 -0.98
C GLY A 24 7.40 6.00 -1.21
N ALA A 25 8.37 5.80 -0.30
CA ALA A 25 9.08 4.52 -0.23
C ALA A 25 8.08 3.38 0.06
N PRO A 26 8.27 2.19 -0.54
CA PRO A 26 7.45 1.04 -0.21
C PRO A 26 7.67 0.60 1.25
N THR A 27 6.63 0.05 1.85
CA THR A 27 6.67 -0.52 3.20
C THR A 27 6.55 -2.03 3.13
N ILE A 28 7.39 -2.74 3.88
CA ILE A 28 7.42 -4.21 3.90
C ILE A 28 7.02 -4.70 5.28
N ALA A 29 5.98 -5.52 5.36
CA ALA A 29 5.48 -6.10 6.60
C ALA A 29 4.63 -7.34 6.30
N ASP A 30 4.50 -8.24 7.28
CA ASP A 30 3.54 -9.35 7.26
C ASP A 30 2.22 -8.82 7.83
N ILE A 31 1.31 -8.37 6.95
CA ILE A 31 0.14 -7.55 7.35
C ILE A 31 -0.95 -8.40 7.99
N ASP A 32 -1.19 -9.60 7.46
CA ASP A 32 -2.22 -10.53 7.94
C ASP A 32 -1.66 -11.65 8.82
N LEU A 33 -0.38 -11.56 9.20
CA LEU A 33 0.30 -12.46 10.13
C LEU A 33 0.32 -13.91 9.65
N ASP A 34 0.39 -14.12 8.33
CA ASP A 34 0.43 -15.45 7.71
C ASP A 34 1.86 -16.01 7.53
N GLY A 35 2.88 -15.21 7.91
CA GLY A 35 4.28 -15.54 7.79
C GLY A 35 4.91 -15.16 6.43
N ARG A 36 4.15 -14.51 5.53
CA ARG A 36 4.63 -13.98 4.25
C ARG A 36 4.70 -12.47 4.32
N LEU A 37 5.73 -11.90 3.70
CA LEU A 37 5.85 -10.44 3.63
C LEU A 37 4.99 -9.90 2.49
N ASP A 38 4.37 -8.76 2.75
CA ASP A 38 3.72 -7.90 1.79
C ASP A 38 4.54 -6.66 1.49
N ILE A 39 4.23 -6.02 0.36
CA ILE A 39 4.69 -4.69 -0.02
C ILE A 39 3.47 -3.76 -0.09
N LEU A 40 3.50 -2.68 0.69
CA LEU A 40 2.54 -1.60 0.63
C LEU A 40 3.13 -0.39 -0.09
N ILE A 41 2.34 0.23 -0.96
CA ILE A 41 2.74 1.48 -1.62
C ILE A 41 1.52 2.35 -1.96
N GLY A 42 1.65 3.65 -1.69
CA GLY A 42 0.66 4.66 -2.03
C GLY A 42 0.90 5.29 -3.39
N SER A 43 -0.19 5.62 -4.09
CA SER A 43 -0.18 6.28 -5.40
C SER A 43 -0.75 7.69 -5.32
N ARG A 44 -0.22 8.56 -6.17
CA ARG A 44 -0.78 9.90 -6.43
C ARG A 44 -2.23 9.85 -6.94
N LEU A 45 -2.67 8.71 -7.51
CA LEU A 45 -4.06 8.49 -7.90
C LEU A 45 -5.00 8.19 -6.72
N GLY A 46 -4.46 8.09 -5.50
CA GLY A 46 -5.23 7.79 -4.30
C GLY A 46 -5.47 6.31 -4.05
N TYR A 47 -4.60 5.45 -4.58
CA TYR A 47 -4.63 4.03 -4.31
C TYR A 47 -3.57 3.64 -3.28
N VAL A 48 -3.96 2.84 -2.29
CA VAL A 48 -3.02 2.07 -1.46
C VAL A 48 -3.02 0.65 -2.01
N TYR A 49 -1.86 0.16 -2.44
CA TYR A 49 -1.68 -1.21 -2.90
C TYR A 49 -1.07 -2.07 -1.80
N ARG A 50 -1.45 -3.35 -1.78
CA ARG A 50 -0.79 -4.44 -1.05
C ARG A 50 -0.44 -5.55 -2.03
N LEU A 51 0.83 -5.91 -2.10
CA LEU A 51 1.34 -6.95 -2.98
C LEU A 51 2.02 -8.04 -2.16
N ASP A 52 1.81 -9.31 -2.48
CA ASP A 52 2.65 -10.38 -1.96
C ASP A 52 4.11 -10.15 -2.40
N ALA A 53 5.05 -10.08 -1.47
CA ALA A 53 6.43 -9.69 -1.77
C ALA A 53 7.19 -10.73 -2.60
N ALA A 54 6.79 -12.00 -2.53
CA ALA A 54 7.47 -13.08 -3.24
C ALA A 54 7.07 -13.15 -4.72
N THR A 55 5.82 -12.78 -5.04
CA THR A 55 5.20 -12.99 -6.36
C THR A 55 4.79 -11.69 -7.06
N GLY A 56 4.62 -10.59 -6.33
CA GLY A 56 4.08 -9.33 -6.85
C GLY A 56 2.59 -9.36 -7.14
N SER A 57 1.90 -10.37 -6.61
CA SER A 57 0.45 -10.53 -6.79
C SER A 57 -0.29 -9.51 -5.93
N LEU A 58 -1.30 -8.86 -6.50
CA LEU A 58 -2.16 -7.95 -5.75
C LEU A 58 -2.98 -8.74 -4.73
N ALA A 59 -2.96 -8.30 -3.47
CA ALA A 59 -3.74 -8.90 -2.42
C ALA A 59 -5.25 -8.75 -2.68
N LYS A 60 -6.03 -9.69 -2.13
CA LYS A 60 -7.49 -9.62 -2.18
C LYS A 60 -7.96 -8.36 -1.45
N ASP A 61 -9.01 -7.72 -1.97
CA ASP A 61 -9.64 -6.50 -1.42
C ASP A 61 -8.81 -5.20 -1.59
N PHE A 62 -7.70 -5.25 -2.32
CA PHE A 62 -6.89 -4.09 -2.70
C PHE A 62 -7.09 -3.71 -4.19
N PRO A 63 -6.86 -2.43 -4.57
CA PRO A 63 -6.38 -1.34 -3.73
C PRO A 63 -7.45 -0.70 -2.83
N LEU A 64 -7.02 -0.11 -1.72
CA LEU A 64 -7.84 0.81 -0.93
C LEU A 64 -7.84 2.20 -1.59
N ILE A 65 -8.89 3.00 -1.35
CA ILE A 65 -9.10 4.29 -2.01
C ILE A 65 -9.04 5.45 -1.00
N MET A 66 -8.26 6.47 -1.34
CA MET A 66 -8.09 7.76 -0.63
C MET A 66 -7.90 8.91 -1.66
N GLY A 67 -7.30 10.04 -1.27
CA GLY A 67 -6.75 11.06 -2.17
C GLY A 67 -5.26 10.87 -2.47
N ASP A 68 -4.62 11.83 -3.14
CA ASP A 68 -3.20 11.80 -3.55
C ASP A 68 -2.24 11.43 -2.38
N ILE A 69 -1.68 10.21 -2.43
CA ILE A 69 -0.76 9.70 -1.41
C ILE A 69 0.68 9.91 -1.84
N GLN A 70 1.41 10.75 -1.11
CA GLN A 70 2.82 11.07 -1.38
C GLN A 70 3.77 10.56 -0.30
N ALA A 71 3.27 10.37 0.93
CA ALA A 71 4.04 9.85 2.04
C ALA A 71 4.19 8.32 1.97
N PRO A 72 5.23 7.74 2.59
CA PRO A 72 5.29 6.30 2.84
C PRO A 72 4.08 5.83 3.64
N ILE A 73 3.62 4.61 3.35
CA ILE A 73 2.58 3.94 4.12
C ILE A 73 3.18 3.44 5.44
N VAL A 74 2.47 3.58 6.56
CA VAL A 74 2.92 3.06 7.86
C VAL A 74 2.10 1.84 8.23
N VAL A 75 2.74 0.88 8.89
CA VAL A 75 2.09 -0.31 9.44
C VAL A 75 2.37 -0.33 10.93
N ALA A 76 1.32 -0.38 11.73
CA ALA A 76 1.45 -0.44 13.18
C ALA A 76 0.21 -1.07 13.81
N ASP A 77 0.41 -1.73 14.95
CA ASP A 77 -0.66 -2.12 15.88
C ASP A 77 -1.06 -0.86 16.66
N VAL A 78 -2.13 -0.19 16.24
CA VAL A 78 -2.69 0.98 16.91
C VAL A 78 -3.99 0.67 17.63
N VAL A 79 -4.64 -0.45 17.31
CA VAL A 79 -5.82 -0.94 18.02
C VAL A 79 -5.44 -2.13 18.91
N ARG A 80 -5.25 -1.85 20.21
CA ARG A 80 -4.95 -2.89 21.18
C ARG A 80 -6.16 -3.82 21.37
N SER A 81 -6.02 -5.06 20.95
CA SER A 81 -6.95 -6.15 21.26
C SER A 81 -6.19 -7.30 21.91
N GLU A 82 -6.69 -7.79 23.05
CA GLU A 82 -6.07 -8.91 23.78
C GLU A 82 -6.38 -10.26 23.12
N GLU A 83 -7.37 -10.32 22.24
CA GLU A 83 -7.85 -11.55 21.62
C GLU A 83 -7.35 -11.71 20.18
N ASN A 84 -7.16 -10.62 19.44
CA ASN A 84 -6.73 -10.63 18.04
C ASN A 84 -5.72 -9.53 17.79
N ARG A 85 -4.48 -9.89 17.45
CA ARG A 85 -3.50 -8.93 16.94
C ARG A 85 -3.81 -8.67 15.46
N ASN A 86 -4.03 -7.42 15.10
CA ASN A 86 -4.11 -6.97 13.73
C ASN A 86 -3.13 -5.80 13.55
N LEU A 87 -2.55 -5.67 12.36
CA LEU A 87 -1.77 -4.51 12.01
C LEU A 87 -2.62 -3.59 11.15
N GLU A 88 -2.69 -2.32 11.52
CA GLU A 88 -3.38 -1.33 10.73
C GLU A 88 -2.46 -0.72 9.67
N ILE A 89 -3.05 -0.44 8.51
CA ILE A 89 -2.40 0.32 7.44
C ILE A 89 -2.75 1.79 7.64
N ILE A 90 -1.74 2.63 7.86
CA ILE A 90 -1.90 4.05 8.10
C ILE A 90 -1.40 4.83 6.89
N ALA A 91 -2.27 5.66 6.34
CA ALA A 91 -1.99 6.47 5.16
C ALA A 91 -2.46 7.91 5.37
N ALA A 92 -1.73 8.85 4.76
CA ALA A 92 -2.08 10.26 4.73
C ALA A 92 -2.08 10.76 3.28
N ASP A 93 -3.07 11.59 2.93
CA ASP A 93 -3.19 12.17 1.59
C ASP A 93 -2.91 13.69 1.57
N ALA A 94 -2.70 14.22 0.38
CA ALA A 94 -2.42 15.65 0.15
C ALA A 94 -3.62 16.57 0.43
N ASN A 95 -4.80 16.02 0.72
CA ASN A 95 -5.99 16.79 1.12
C ASN A 95 -6.06 16.98 2.64
N GLY A 96 -5.08 16.46 3.39
CA GLY A 96 -5.03 16.57 4.84
C GLY A 96 -5.79 15.47 5.57
N ASN A 97 -6.15 14.37 4.89
CA ASN A 97 -6.76 13.22 5.55
C ASN A 97 -5.69 12.27 6.09
N VAL A 98 -5.99 11.63 7.21
CA VAL A 98 -5.26 10.47 7.75
C VAL A 98 -6.27 9.36 7.97
N ALA A 99 -5.98 8.16 7.48
CA ALA A 99 -6.80 6.97 7.67
C ALA A 99 -5.96 5.82 8.23
N ALA A 100 -6.60 5.00 9.06
CA ALA A 100 -6.10 3.70 9.52
C ALA A 100 -7.12 2.64 9.09
N PHE A 101 -6.66 1.61 8.40
CA PHE A 101 -7.46 0.50 7.86
C PHE A 101 -7.17 -0.80 8.60
#